data_AF-A0AAW0WLB9-F1
#
_entry.id   AF-A0AAW0WLB9-F1
#
_cell.length_a   1.000
_cell.length_b   1.000
_cell.length_c   1.000
_cell.angle_alpha   90.00
_cell.angle_beta   90.00
_cell.angle_gamma   90.00
#
_symmetry.space_group_name_H-M   'P 1'
#
loop_
_entity.id
_entity.type
_entity.pdbx_description
1 polymer ?
#
loop_
_entity_poly.entity_id
_entity_poly.type
_entity_poly.pdbx_seq_one_letter_code
_entity_poly.pdbx_strand_id
1 'polypeptide(L)'
;MPPAGPDTSYRKPPRDRGCCSINFLKYVLFIFNFIFLLGGCAVLGVAIWTIAEKHQYVCLLTTTTYAATAYLLLLAGIIVICAALLACCAILKEDRCCLLVYTFLLLLVFLVEAVAGVLAYVYEEQIMAELSHSLTATFNNNYMIDQEVTQAIDQMQIE
;
A
#
# COMPACT_ATOMS: atom_id res chain seq x y z
N MET A 1 -64.55 14.02 -36.50
CA MET A 1 -63.60 14.99 -35.91
C MET A 1 -64.05 15.29 -34.49
N PRO A 2 -63.21 15.23 -33.44
CA PRO A 2 -61.98 14.45 -33.25
C PRO A 2 -62.10 13.58 -31.94
N PRO A 3 -61.05 13.23 -31.16
CA PRO A 3 -60.73 11.84 -30.78
C PRO A 3 -60.53 11.65 -29.24
N ALA A 4 -60.11 10.46 -28.78
CA ALA A 4 -59.09 10.26 -27.72
C ALA A 4 -58.97 8.76 -27.37
N GLY A 5 -57.81 8.16 -27.65
CA GLY A 5 -57.43 6.85 -27.09
C GLY A 5 -56.93 7.01 -25.65
N PRO A 6 -56.93 5.95 -24.83
CA PRO A 6 -56.42 6.04 -23.46
C PRO A 6 -54.89 6.16 -23.45
N ASP A 7 -54.42 7.28 -22.88
CA ASP A 7 -53.01 7.58 -22.62
C ASP A 7 -52.40 6.55 -21.64
N THR A 8 -51.60 5.62 -22.17
CA THR A 8 -50.67 4.85 -21.35
C THR A 8 -49.53 5.76 -20.89
N SER A 9 -49.75 6.46 -19.78
CA SER A 9 -48.73 7.22 -19.06
C SER A 9 -47.70 6.25 -18.46
N TYR A 10 -46.74 5.83 -19.28
CA TYR A 10 -45.55 5.12 -18.84
C TYR A 10 -44.65 6.13 -18.09
N ARG A 11 -44.87 6.27 -16.78
CA ARG A 11 -44.12 7.20 -15.93
C ARG A 11 -42.66 6.72 -15.84
N LYS A 12 -41.75 7.33 -16.62
CA LYS A 12 -40.30 7.15 -16.47
C LYS A 12 -39.90 7.47 -15.02
N PRO A 13 -39.17 6.60 -14.31
CA PRO A 13 -38.67 6.94 -12.98
C PRO A 13 -37.65 8.09 -13.11
N PRO A 14 -37.82 9.23 -12.41
CA PRO A 14 -36.79 10.24 -12.36
C PRO A 14 -35.75 9.79 -11.33
N ARG A 15 -34.56 9.40 -11.79
CA ARG A 15 -33.42 9.21 -10.88
C ARG A 15 -32.15 9.87 -11.40
N ASP A 16 -32.28 11.10 -11.90
CA ASP A 16 -31.15 11.97 -12.26
C ASP A 16 -30.65 12.80 -11.06
N ARG A 17 -30.29 12.11 -9.97
CA ARG A 17 -29.42 12.65 -8.91
C ARG A 17 -28.05 11.95 -8.84
N GLY A 18 -27.72 11.13 -9.86
CA GLY A 18 -26.49 10.33 -9.89
C GLY A 18 -25.38 10.88 -10.79
N CYS A 19 -25.70 11.68 -11.81
CA CYS A 19 -24.72 12.02 -12.87
C CYS A 19 -23.59 12.94 -12.37
N CYS A 20 -23.92 13.96 -11.57
CA CYS A 20 -22.90 14.84 -10.95
C CYS A 20 -22.05 14.10 -9.91
N SER A 21 -22.65 13.24 -9.07
CA SER A 21 -21.92 12.50 -8.04
C SER A 21 -20.96 11.46 -8.61
N ILE A 22 -21.34 10.78 -9.70
CA ILE A 22 -20.48 9.78 -10.35
C ILE A 22 -19.27 10.46 -11.03
N ASN A 23 -19.47 11.61 -11.67
CA ASN A 23 -18.37 12.35 -12.29
C ASN A 23 -17.43 12.98 -11.24
N PHE A 24 -17.98 13.51 -10.15
CA PHE A 24 -17.19 14.00 -9.02
C PHE A 24 -16.37 12.88 -8.38
N LEU A 25 -16.99 11.72 -8.11
CA LEU A 25 -16.31 10.57 -7.53
C LEU A 25 -15.16 10.09 -8.44
N LYS A 26 -15.38 9.97 -9.75
CA LYS A 26 -14.31 9.63 -10.71
C LYS A 26 -13.13 10.60 -10.63
N TYR A 27 -13.41 11.90 -10.50
CA TYR A 27 -12.37 12.93 -10.44
C TYR A 27 -11.56 12.86 -9.14
N VAL A 28 -12.25 12.68 -8.00
CA VAL A 28 -11.59 12.50 -6.70
C VAL A 28 -10.73 11.24 -6.67
N LEU A 29 -11.24 10.11 -7.19
CA LEU A 29 -10.51 8.83 -7.27
C LEU A 29 -9.25 8.95 -8.14
N PHE A 30 -9.33 9.70 -9.25
CA PHE A 30 -8.19 9.96 -10.11
C PHE A 30 -7.10 10.77 -9.40
N ILE A 31 -7.47 11.83 -8.69
CA ILE A 31 -6.53 12.66 -7.92
C ILE A 31 -5.86 11.85 -6.82
N PHE A 32 -6.64 11.08 -6.04
CA PHE A 32 -6.07 10.25 -4.98
C PHE A 32 -5.07 9.23 -5.52
N ASN A 33 -5.43 8.52 -6.59
CA ASN A 33 -4.52 7.55 -7.22
C ASN A 33 -3.22 8.21 -7.72
N PHE A 34 -3.31 9.43 -8.25
CA PHE A 34 -2.15 10.20 -8.67
C PHE A 34 -1.25 10.60 -7.50
N ILE A 35 -1.82 10.99 -6.36
CA ILE A 35 -1.06 11.30 -5.14
C ILE A 35 -0.32 10.04 -4.63
N PHE A 36 -1.00 8.88 -4.61
CA PHE A 36 -0.36 7.61 -4.22
C PHE A 36 0.78 7.20 -5.15
N LEU A 37 0.62 7.40 -6.46
CA LEU A 37 1.68 7.17 -7.43
C LEU A 37 2.90 8.06 -7.15
N LEU A 38 2.68 9.37 -6.91
CA LEU A 38 3.76 10.29 -6.55
C LEU A 38 4.45 9.89 -5.23
N GLY A 39 3.68 9.47 -4.24
CA GLY A 39 4.19 8.94 -2.97
C GLY A 39 5.06 7.69 -3.18
N GLY A 40 4.59 6.73 -3.99
CA GLY A 40 5.35 5.53 -4.34
C GLY A 40 6.68 5.86 -5.04
N CYS A 41 6.67 6.79 -5.99
CA CYS A 41 7.89 7.27 -6.66
C CYS A 41 8.86 7.94 -5.67
N ALA A 42 8.36 8.73 -4.73
CA ALA A 42 9.20 9.37 -3.71
C ALA A 42 9.85 8.33 -2.78
N VAL A 43 9.07 7.37 -2.28
CA VAL A 43 9.56 6.28 -1.42
C VAL A 43 10.62 5.44 -2.16
N LEU A 44 10.36 5.09 -3.43
CA LEU A 44 11.32 4.36 -4.25
C LEU A 44 12.62 5.15 -4.46
N GLY A 45 12.51 6.46 -4.71
CA GLY A 45 13.66 7.35 -4.83
C GLY A 45 14.52 7.39 -3.56
N VAL A 46 13.88 7.50 -2.40
CA VAL A 46 14.56 7.46 -1.09
C VAL A 46 15.21 6.09 -0.84
N ALA A 47 14.53 4.99 -1.19
CA ALA A 47 15.07 3.64 -1.04
C ALA A 47 16.32 3.43 -1.92
N ILE A 48 16.26 3.83 -3.19
CA ILE A 48 17.38 3.74 -4.13
C ILE A 48 18.55 4.62 -3.67
N TRP A 49 18.26 5.87 -3.26
CA TRP A 49 19.28 6.77 -2.72
C TRP A 49 19.99 6.17 -1.50
N THR A 50 19.21 5.59 -0.58
CA THR A 50 19.73 4.94 0.64
C THR A 50 20.62 3.74 0.31
N ILE A 51 20.25 2.93 -0.68
CA ILE A 51 21.05 1.77 -1.11
C ILE A 51 22.32 2.22 -1.85
N ALA A 52 22.22 3.23 -2.71
CA ALA A 52 23.33 3.73 -3.53
C ALA A 52 24.45 4.34 -2.67
N GLU A 53 24.10 5.19 -1.69
CA GLU A 53 25.06 5.76 -0.72
C GLU A 53 25.75 4.68 0.13
N LYS A 54 25.05 3.57 0.40
CA LYS A 54 25.55 2.51 1.27
C LYS A 54 26.38 1.45 0.56
N HIS A 55 26.39 1.39 -0.78
CA HIS A 55 27.16 0.40 -1.55
C HIS A 55 28.68 0.42 -1.24
N GLN A 56 29.21 1.53 -0.72
CA GLN A 56 30.61 1.64 -0.29
C GLN A 56 30.87 1.19 1.17
N TYR A 57 29.83 0.97 1.98
CA TYR A 57 29.91 0.62 3.41
C TYR A 57 29.32 -0.77 3.74
N VAL A 58 28.60 -1.43 2.81
CA VAL A 58 27.95 -2.75 3.02
C VAL A 58 28.96 -3.87 3.31
N CYS A 59 30.22 -3.69 2.93
CA CYS A 59 31.25 -4.72 3.12
C CYS A 59 31.75 -4.83 4.58
N LEU A 60 31.45 -3.87 5.47
CA LEU A 60 32.11 -3.82 6.77
C LEU A 60 31.20 -3.66 8.00
N LEU A 61 29.98 -3.12 7.94
CA LEU A 61 29.29 -2.77 9.20
C LEU A 61 27.75 -2.68 9.15
N THR A 62 27.08 -3.47 8.32
CA THR A 62 25.62 -3.35 8.19
C THR A 62 24.91 -4.05 9.35
N THR A 63 24.53 -3.27 10.35
CA THR A 63 23.46 -3.59 11.31
C THR A 63 22.26 -4.05 10.48
N THR A 64 21.93 -5.34 10.58
CA THR A 64 20.96 -6.07 9.75
C THR A 64 19.60 -5.37 9.66
N THR A 65 19.24 -4.63 10.70
CA THR A 65 18.01 -3.82 10.81
C THR A 65 17.94 -2.67 9.81
N TYR A 66 19.04 -1.96 9.55
CA TYR A 66 19.03 -0.79 8.66
C TYR A 66 18.96 -1.22 7.18
N ALA A 67 19.69 -2.28 6.82
CA ALA A 67 19.60 -2.89 5.49
C ALA A 67 18.21 -3.46 5.23
N ALA A 68 17.66 -4.23 6.19
CA ALA A 68 16.32 -4.79 6.07
C ALA A 68 15.28 -3.69 5.83
N THR A 69 15.36 -2.57 6.55
CA THR A 69 14.44 -1.43 6.38
C THR A 69 14.54 -0.84 4.97
N ALA A 70 15.76 -0.64 4.43
CA ALA A 70 15.96 -0.10 3.09
C ALA A 70 15.45 -1.04 1.98
N TYR A 71 15.67 -2.35 2.11
CA TYR A 71 15.12 -3.35 1.17
C TYR A 71 13.60 -3.46 1.24
N LEU A 72 13.02 -3.36 2.44
CA LEU A 72 11.56 -3.32 2.63
C LEU A 72 10.94 -2.06 1.98
N LEU A 73 11.57 -0.90 2.16
CA LEU A 73 11.17 0.35 1.49
C LEU A 73 11.25 0.25 -0.03
N LEU A 74 12.28 -0.40 -0.56
CA LEU A 74 12.43 -0.65 -1.99
C LEU A 74 11.30 -1.56 -2.51
N LEU A 75 11.03 -2.68 -1.83
CA LEU A 75 9.98 -3.63 -2.19
C LEU A 75 8.59 -2.97 -2.13
N ALA A 76 8.31 -2.21 -1.07
CA ALA A 76 7.08 -1.46 -0.93
C ALA A 76 6.90 -0.44 -2.07
N GLY A 77 7.95 0.31 -2.43
CA GLY A 77 7.92 1.26 -3.54
C GLY A 77 7.58 0.59 -4.89
N ILE A 78 8.15 -0.58 -5.17
CA ILE A 78 7.86 -1.35 -6.39
C ILE A 78 6.39 -1.78 -6.43
N ILE A 79 5.86 -2.29 -5.31
CA ILE A 79 4.46 -2.73 -5.22
C ILE A 79 3.51 -1.55 -5.48
N VAL A 80 3.79 -0.38 -4.91
CA VAL A 80 2.97 0.83 -5.11
C VAL A 80 2.99 1.29 -6.57
N ILE A 81 4.15 1.24 -7.23
CA ILE A 81 4.25 1.58 -8.67
C ILE A 81 3.51 0.57 -9.53
N CYS A 82 3.64 -0.73 -9.26
CA CYS A 82 2.89 -1.77 -9.97
C CYS A 82 1.37 -1.59 -9.79
N ALA A 83 0.91 -1.31 -8.57
CA ALA A 83 -0.49 -1.03 -8.29
C ALA A 83 -0.99 0.22 -9.05
N ALA A 84 -0.17 1.27 -9.14
CA ALA A 84 -0.51 2.47 -9.89
C ALA A 84 -0.53 2.25 -11.41
N LEU A 85 0.34 1.40 -11.96
CA LEU A 85 0.29 1.00 -13.37
C LEU A 85 -0.96 0.17 -13.68
N LEU A 86 -1.33 -0.76 -12.78
CA LEU A 86 -2.58 -1.51 -12.88
C LEU A 86 -3.80 -0.57 -12.80
N ALA A 87 -3.75 0.45 -11.96
CA ALA A 87 -4.78 1.49 -11.89
C ALA A 87 -4.89 2.27 -13.20
N CYS A 88 -3.77 2.67 -13.80
CA CYS A 88 -3.75 3.34 -15.11
C CYS A 88 -4.34 2.44 -16.21
N CYS A 89 -3.96 1.17 -16.26
CA CYS A 89 -4.53 0.19 -17.18
C CYS A 89 -6.04 -0.02 -16.97
N ALA A 90 -6.52 -0.01 -15.72
CA ALA A 90 -7.94 -0.11 -15.41
C ALA A 90 -8.73 1.13 -15.86
N ILE A 91 -8.11 2.32 -15.84
CA ILE A 91 -8.71 3.56 -16.35
C ILE A 91 -8.80 3.50 -17.88
N LEU A 92 -7.73 3.03 -18.54
CA LEU A 92 -7.63 2.94 -20.00
C LEU A 92 -8.56 1.88 -20.61
N LYS A 93 -8.86 0.80 -19.89
CA LYS A 93 -9.80 -0.24 -20.35
C LYS A 93 -11.27 0.19 -20.35
N GLU A 94 -11.57 1.43 -19.95
CA GLU A 94 -12.92 2.02 -19.90
C GLU A 94 -13.95 1.22 -19.09
N ASP A 95 -13.51 0.21 -18.34
CA ASP A 95 -14.36 -0.68 -17.57
C ASP A 95 -14.71 -0.02 -16.22
N ARG A 96 -15.63 0.94 -16.30
CA ARG A 96 -15.95 1.89 -15.22
C ARG A 96 -16.37 1.19 -13.92
N CYS A 97 -16.96 -0.01 -14.01
CA CYS A 97 -17.41 -0.76 -12.83
C CYS A 97 -16.22 -1.42 -12.11
N CYS A 98 -15.33 -2.09 -12.85
CA CYS A 98 -14.11 -2.69 -12.31
C CYS A 98 -13.17 -1.64 -11.71
N LEU A 99 -13.02 -0.48 -12.36
CA LEU A 99 -12.23 0.62 -11.83
C LEU A 99 -12.77 1.11 -10.48
N LEU A 100 -14.09 1.28 -10.36
CA LEU A 100 -14.73 1.78 -9.15
C LEU A 100 -14.54 0.80 -7.98
N VAL A 101 -14.69 -0.50 -8.22
CA VAL A 101 -14.47 -1.54 -7.19
C VAL A 101 -13.01 -1.55 -6.74
N TYR A 102 -12.06 -1.50 -7.68
CA TYR A 102 -10.63 -1.49 -7.36
C TYR A 102 -10.23 -0.26 -6.53
N THR A 103 -10.67 0.94 -6.91
CA THR A 103 -10.35 2.15 -6.15
C THR A 103 -11.11 2.23 -4.82
N PHE A 104 -12.34 1.70 -4.74
CA PHE A 104 -13.06 1.60 -3.48
C PHE A 104 -12.33 0.70 -2.48
N LEU A 105 -11.78 -0.43 -2.95
CA LEU A 105 -10.98 -1.33 -2.13
C LEU A 105 -9.69 -0.64 -1.66
N LEU A 106 -9.00 0.11 -2.52
CA LEU A 106 -7.82 0.89 -2.12
C LEU A 106 -8.14 2.00 -1.12
N LEU A 107 -9.27 2.70 -1.28
CA LEU A 107 -9.72 3.72 -0.33
C LEU A 107 -10.01 3.08 1.04
N LEU A 108 -10.62 1.90 1.05
CA LEU A 108 -10.88 1.14 2.27
C LEU A 108 -9.56 0.70 2.93
N VAL A 109 -8.57 0.24 2.16
CA VAL A 109 -7.24 -0.07 2.67
C VAL A 109 -6.58 1.17 3.27
N PHE A 110 -6.66 2.33 2.62
CA PHE A 110 -6.13 3.58 3.16
C PHE A 110 -6.80 4.00 4.47
N LEU A 111 -8.12 3.85 4.59
CA LEU A 111 -8.83 4.15 5.84
C LEU A 111 -8.39 3.19 6.95
N VAL A 112 -8.22 1.91 6.63
CA VAL A 112 -7.71 0.91 7.58
C VAL A 112 -6.26 1.24 7.98
N GLU A 113 -5.39 1.59 7.03
CA GLU A 113 -4.02 2.03 7.32
C GLU A 113 -3.97 3.32 8.13
N ALA A 114 -4.84 4.28 7.87
CA ALA A 114 -4.93 5.52 8.65
C ALA A 114 -5.35 5.23 10.10
N VAL A 115 -6.35 4.36 10.29
CA VAL A 115 -6.75 3.89 11.62
C VAL A 115 -5.60 3.13 12.28
N ALA A 116 -4.97 2.21 11.56
CA ALA A 116 -3.82 1.45 12.06
C ALA A 116 -2.65 2.36 12.43
N GLY A 117 -2.36 3.41 11.66
CA GLY A 117 -1.32 4.39 11.95
C GLY A 117 -1.64 5.25 13.18
N VAL A 118 -2.90 5.66 13.35
CA VAL A 118 -3.35 6.36 14.57
C VAL A 118 -3.25 5.43 15.78
N LEU A 119 -3.68 4.17 15.66
CA LEU A 119 -3.51 3.17 16.71
C LEU A 119 -2.02 2.92 16.98
N ALA A 120 -1.18 2.83 15.96
CA ALA A 120 0.26 2.65 16.10
C ALA A 120 0.91 3.80 16.87
N TYR A 121 0.47 5.03 16.63
CA TYR A 121 0.93 6.20 17.36
C TYR A 121 0.45 6.20 18.82
N VAL A 122 -0.81 5.85 19.07
CA VAL A 122 -1.39 5.82 20.42
C VAL A 122 -0.82 4.68 21.27
N TYR A 123 -0.54 3.53 20.65
CA TYR A 123 -0.08 2.31 21.30
C TYR A 123 1.39 2.00 21.01
N GLU A 124 2.19 3.01 20.63
CA GLU A 124 3.60 2.86 20.23
C GLU A 124 4.40 2.00 21.22
N GLU A 125 4.32 2.32 22.51
CA GLU A 125 5.01 1.63 23.61
C GLU A 125 4.60 0.14 23.71
N GLN A 126 3.32 -0.17 23.49
CA GLN A 126 2.79 -1.53 23.61
C GLN A 126 3.09 -2.37 22.35
N ILE A 127 2.96 -1.75 21.17
CA ILE A 127 3.25 -2.39 19.89
C ILE A 127 4.74 -2.70 19.76
N MET A 128 5.62 -1.82 20.24
CA MET A 128 7.07 -2.09 20.28
C MET A 128 7.41 -3.30 21.17
N ALA A 129 6.76 -3.45 22.33
CA ALA A 129 6.96 -4.59 23.22
C ALA A 129 6.43 -5.91 22.62
N GLU A 130 5.23 -5.90 22.03
CA GLU A 130 4.61 -7.06 21.38
C GLU A 130 5.34 -7.50 20.10
N LEU A 131 5.77 -6.52 19.29
CA LEU A 131 6.49 -6.75 18.05
C LEU A 131 7.91 -7.24 18.33
N SER A 132 8.62 -6.67 19.30
CA SER A 132 9.93 -7.17 19.72
C SER A 132 9.83 -8.59 20.26
N HIS A 133 8.83 -8.90 21.10
CA HIS A 133 8.63 -10.25 21.60
C HIS A 133 8.27 -11.25 20.49
N SER A 134 7.40 -10.88 19.55
CA SER A 134 7.00 -11.74 18.42
C SER A 134 8.13 -11.94 17.41
N LEU A 135 8.92 -10.90 17.14
CA LEU A 135 10.11 -10.98 16.30
C LEU A 135 11.22 -11.79 16.97
N THR A 136 11.48 -11.60 18.27
CA THR A 136 12.44 -12.41 19.03
C THR A 136 12.01 -13.87 19.13
N ALA A 137 10.72 -14.14 19.32
CA ALA A 137 10.19 -15.49 19.32
C ALA A 137 10.27 -16.14 17.93
N THR A 138 9.93 -15.41 16.87
CA THR A 138 10.04 -15.91 15.48
C THR A 138 11.49 -16.09 15.08
N PHE A 139 12.38 -15.19 15.51
CA PHE A 139 13.81 -15.30 15.34
C PHE A 139 14.31 -16.54 16.09
N ASN A 140 14.15 -16.66 17.40
CA ASN A 140 14.58 -17.84 18.18
C ASN A 140 13.99 -19.17 17.67
N ASN A 141 12.75 -19.17 17.17
CA ASN A 141 12.10 -20.38 16.66
C ASN A 141 12.56 -20.77 15.24
N ASN A 142 13.14 -19.84 14.46
CA ASN A 142 13.79 -20.12 13.17
C ASN A 142 15.34 -20.12 13.26
N TYR A 143 15.90 -19.62 14.37
CA TYR A 143 17.32 -19.56 14.70
C TYR A 143 17.77 -20.91 15.27
N MET A 144 17.75 -21.93 14.42
CA MET A 144 18.45 -23.22 14.61
C MET A 144 18.38 -24.13 13.38
N ILE A 145 17.82 -23.68 12.24
CA ILE A 145 17.76 -24.49 11.01
C ILE A 145 19.00 -24.31 10.13
N ASP A 146 19.71 -23.17 10.21
CA ASP A 146 20.95 -22.94 9.45
C ASP A 146 22.21 -22.93 10.34
N GLN A 147 23.13 -23.85 10.04
CA GLN A 147 24.42 -24.02 10.73
C GLN A 147 25.34 -22.79 10.65
N GLU A 148 25.19 -21.91 9.65
CA GLU A 148 26.05 -20.74 9.45
C GLU A 148 25.92 -19.68 10.55
N VAL A 149 24.74 -19.65 11.18
CA VAL A 149 24.34 -18.65 12.16
C VAL A 149 24.97 -18.93 13.54
N THR A 150 25.31 -20.19 13.82
CA THR A 150 26.00 -20.59 15.06
C THR A 150 27.49 -20.23 14.99
N GLN A 151 28.12 -20.33 13.80
CA GLN A 151 29.53 -19.98 13.64
C GLN A 151 29.80 -18.48 13.74
N ALA A 152 28.85 -17.63 13.35
CA ALA A 152 28.99 -16.18 13.45
C ALA A 152 28.90 -15.68 14.91
N ILE A 153 28.12 -16.35 15.78
CA ILE A 153 28.06 -16.02 17.22
C ILE A 153 29.33 -16.48 17.94
N ASP A 154 29.85 -17.68 17.63
CA ASP A 154 31.04 -18.22 18.29
C ASP A 154 32.30 -17.36 18.04
N GLN A 155 32.38 -16.66 16.90
CA GLN A 155 33.50 -15.76 16.63
C GLN A 155 33.43 -14.42 17.37
N MET A 156 32.24 -13.97 17.81
CA MET A 156 32.11 -12.73 18.60
C MET A 156 32.44 -12.90 20.08
N GLN A 157 32.58 -14.14 20.58
CA GLN A 157 32.94 -14.41 21.98
C GLN A 157 34.45 -14.57 22.20
N ILE A 158 35.26 -14.47 21.15
CA ILE A 158 36.71 -14.67 21.19
C ILE A 158 37.50 -13.35 21.16
N GLU A 159 36.86 -12.21 20.89
CA GLU A 159 37.44 -10.86 21.10
C GLU A 159 36.88 -10.15 22.33
#